data_AF-A0A952VWX1-F1
#
_entry.id   AF-A0A952VWX1-F1
#
_cell.length_a   1.000
_cell.length_b   1.000
_cell.length_c   1.000
_cell.angle_alpha   90.00
_cell.angle_beta   90.00
_cell.angle_gamma   90.00
#
_symmetry.space_group_name_H-M   'P 1'
#
loop_
_entity.id
_entity.type
_entity.pdbx_description
1 polymer ?
#
loop_
_entity_poly.entity_id
_entity_poly.type
_entity_poly.pdbx_seq_one_letter_code
_entity_poly.pdbx_strand_id
1 'polypeptide(L)' 'MTGCNERLVDLELETNVSRLRQKLSIPLSEVEVSEDPTHYTRDPDKPLQFKRLLLIVKGNRPAIVY' A
#
# COMPACT_ATOMS: atom_id res chain seq x y z
N MET A 1 -4.60 14.59 -18.52
CA MET A 1 -4.16 13.20 -18.27
C MET A 1 -5.34 12.44 -17.68
N THR A 2 -6.19 11.79 -18.46
CA THR A 2 -7.38 11.14 -17.89
C THR A 2 -7.88 10.04 -18.83
N GLY A 3 -7.59 8.78 -18.49
CA GLY A 3 -8.09 7.63 -19.25
C GLY A 3 -7.90 6.27 -18.58
N CYS A 4 -7.21 6.20 -17.44
CA CYS A 4 -6.91 4.94 -16.78
C CYS A 4 -7.55 4.77 -15.39
N ASN A 5 -8.40 5.70 -14.95
CA ASN A 5 -8.93 5.71 -13.59
C ASN A 5 -9.82 4.49 -13.27
N GLU A 6 -10.56 4.00 -14.26
CA GLU A 6 -11.40 2.80 -14.13
C GLU A 6 -10.65 1.49 -14.37
N ARG A 7 -9.37 1.55 -14.77
CA ARG A 7 -8.59 0.33 -14.95
C ARG A 7 -8.33 -0.30 -13.60
N LEU A 8 -8.63 -1.58 -13.51
CA LEU A 8 -8.28 -2.39 -12.35
C LEU A 8 -6.77 -2.61 -12.31
N VAL A 9 -6.22 -2.53 -11.10
CA VAL A 9 -4.84 -2.89 -10.78
C VAL A 9 -4.87 -4.00 -9.75
N ASP A 10 -4.09 -5.04 -10.03
CA ASP A 10 -3.90 -6.17 -9.12
C ASP A 10 -2.76 -5.87 -8.16
N LEU A 11 -3.06 -5.92 -6.87
CA LEU A 11 -2.12 -5.74 -5.76
C LEU A 11 -1.98 -7.05 -5.01
N GLU A 12 -0.74 -7.44 -4.73
CA GLU A 12 -0.42 -8.58 -3.90
C GLU A 12 0.33 -8.12 -2.66
N LEU A 13 -0.27 -8.30 -1.49
CA LEU A 13 0.37 -8.04 -0.21
C LEU A 13 1.06 -9.32 0.27
N GLU A 14 2.38 -9.33 0.17
CA GLU A 14 3.21 -10.34 0.82
C GLU A 14 3.44 -9.92 2.28
N THR A 15 2.99 -10.75 3.21
CA THR A 15 3.22 -10.56 4.64
C THR A 15 4.24 -11.58 5.15
N ASN A 16 4.89 -11.27 6.27
CA ASN A 16 5.82 -12.19 6.94
C ASN A 16 5.16 -13.51 7.40
N VAL A 17 3.82 -13.58 7.36
CA VAL A 17 3.06 -14.79 7.61
C VAL A 17 2.69 -15.38 6.25
N SER A 18 3.35 -16.46 5.85
CA SER A 18 3.23 -17.08 4.53
C SER A 18 1.79 -17.48 4.12
N ARG A 19 0.89 -17.65 5.10
CA ARG A 19 -0.54 -17.95 4.87
C ARG A 19 -1.41 -16.72 4.64
N LEU A 20 -0.93 -15.52 4.96
CA LEU A 20 -1.64 -14.25 4.79
C LEU A 20 -1.17 -13.57 3.50
N ARG A 21 -1.38 -14.24 2.36
CA ARG A 21 -1.18 -13.64 1.05
C ARG A 21 -2.51 -13.05 0.60
N GLN A 22 -2.57 -11.72 0.48
CA GLN A 22 -3.80 -11.04 0.07
C GLN A 22 -3.64 -10.53 -1.36
N LYS A 23 -4.54 -10.94 -2.24
CA LYS A 23 -4.65 -10.42 -3.60
C LYS A 23 -5.88 -9.54 -3.70
N LEU A 24 -5.71 -8.33 -4.22
CA LEU A 24 -6.77 -7.34 -4.36
C LEU A 24 -6.76 -6.82 -5.80
N SER A 25 -7.94 -6.67 -6.39
CA SER A 25 -8.11 -6.02 -7.68
C SER A 25 -8.98 -4.80 -7.47
N ILE A 26 -8.42 -3.61 -7.65
CA ILE A 26 -9.10 -2.35 -7.31
C ILE A 26 -8.94 -1.33 -8.45
N PRO A 27 -9.91 -0.44 -8.66
CA PRO A 27 -9.78 0.65 -9.63
C PRO A 27 -8.60 1.55 -9.29
N LEU A 28 -7.84 1.99 -10.30
CA LEU A 28 -6.73 2.91 -10.11
C LEU A 28 -7.17 4.23 -9.45
N SER A 29 -8.43 4.66 -9.63
CA SER A 29 -9.01 5.81 -8.93
C SER A 29 -9.06 5.67 -7.40
N GLU A 30 -9.02 4.44 -6.89
CA GLU A 30 -9.06 4.13 -5.46
C GLU A 30 -7.65 3.91 -4.89
N VAL A 31 -6.60 4.03 -5.71
CA VAL A 31 -5.20 3.89 -5.33
C VAL A 31 -4.53 5.26 -5.29
N GLU A 32 -3.87 5.56 -4.18
CA GLU A 32 -3.06 6.77 -4.02
C GLU A 32 -1.65 6.39 -3.58
N VAL A 33 -0.65 7.08 -4.13
CA VAL A 33 0.74 6.94 -3.72
C VAL A 33 1.11 8.19 -2.93
N SER A 34 1.56 8.00 -1.70
CA SER A 34 2.04 9.08 -0.84
C SER A 34 3.44 8.78 -0.33
N GLU A 35 4.04 9.75 0.35
CA GLU A 35 5.22 9.50 1.17
C GLU A 35 4.81 8.69 2.41
N ASP A 36 5.69 7.80 2.90
CA ASP A 36 5.46 7.02 4.12
C ASP A 36 5.99 7.77 5.36
N PRO A 37 5.13 8.36 6.22
CA PRO A 37 5.56 9.08 7.41
C PRO A 37 5.82 8.14 8.60
N THR A 38 5.50 6.84 8.49
CA THR A 38 5.48 5.92 9.65
C THR A 38 6.86 5.37 10.01
N HIS A 39 7.86 5.53 9.13
CA HIS A 39 9.23 5.11 9.42
C HIS A 39 10.00 6.17 10.20
N TYR A 40 9.53 6.47 11.42
CA TYR A 40 10.25 7.31 12.38
C TYR A 40 11.26 6.45 13.18
N THR A 41 12.54 6.55 12.85
CA THR A 41 13.62 6.07 13.72
C THR A 41 13.95 7.15 14.75
N ARG A 42 13.91 6.80 16.05
CA ARG A 42 14.44 7.63 17.15
C ARG A 42 15.98 7.66 17.22
N ASP A 43 16.64 7.02 16.26
CA ASP A 43 18.08 6.87 16.20
C ASP A 43 18.70 8.17 15.64
N PRO A 44 19.48 8.93 16.43
CA PRO A 44 20.10 10.18 15.99
C PRO A 44 21.15 9.96 14.88
N ASP A 45 21.69 8.75 14.73
CA ASP A 45 22.66 8.40 13.68
C ASP A 45 21.99 7.89 12.39
N LYS A 46 20.66 7.65 12.44
CA LYS A 46 19.85 7.23 11.28
C LYS A 46 18.63 8.14 11.12
N PRO A 47 18.82 9.36 10.58
CA PRO A 47 17.72 10.27 10.29
C PRO A 47 16.68 9.61 9.38
N LEU A 48 15.40 10.01 9.52
CA LEU A 48 14.31 9.52 8.68
C LEU A 48 14.70 9.58 7.21
N GLN A 49 14.74 8.43 6.55
CA GLN A 49 14.94 8.36 5.12
C GLN A 49 13.56 8.24 4.47
N PHE A 50 13.10 9.34 3.86
CA PHE A 50 11.87 9.43 3.05
C PHE A 50 11.97 8.63 1.73
N LYS A 51 12.49 7.41 1.78
CA LYS A 51 12.79 6.59 0.60
C LYS A 51 11.67 5.62 0.24
N ARG A 52 10.63 5.52 1.07
CA ARG A 52 9.53 4.57 0.86
C ARG A 52 8.28 5.32 0.42
N LEU A 53 7.67 4.80 -0.64
CA LEU A 53 6.35 5.21 -1.09
C LEU A 53 5.31 4.37 -0.33
N LEU A 54 4.31 5.03 0.23
CA LEU A 54 3.14 4.43 0.83
C LEU A 54 2.05 4.29 -0.25
N LEU A 55 1.52 3.08 -0.39
CA LEU A 55 0.35 2.82 -1.23
C LEU A 55 -0.89 2.83 -0.35
N ILE A 56 -1.79 3.78 -0.61
CA ILE A 56 -3.07 3.94 0.09
C ILE A 56 -4.18 3.40 -0.80
N VAL A 57 -4.92 2.42 -0.29
CA VAL A 57 -6.12 1.88 -0.93
C VAL A 57 -7.34 2.45 -0.22
N LYS A 58 -8.14 3.24 -0.93
CA LYS A 58 -9.37 3.85 -0.41
C LYS A 58 -10.50 2.82 -0.49
N GLY A 59 -10.80 2.16 0.61
CA GLY A 59 -11.89 1.18 0.66
C GLY A 59 -12.01 0.48 1.99
N ASN A 60 -13.04 -0.36 2.12
CA ASN A 60 -13.18 -1.22 3.29
C ASN A 60 -12.10 -2.29 3.28
N ARG A 61 -11.50 -2.54 4.45
CA ARG A 61 -10.51 -3.61 4.59
C ARG A 61 -11.14 -4.92 4.11
N PRO A 62 -10.49 -5.65 3.18
CA PRO A 62 -11.01 -6.92 2.70
C PRO A 62 -11.22 -7.87 3.89
N ALA A 63 -12.37 -8.54 3.93
CA ALA A 63 -12.67 -9.51 4.96
C ALA A 63 -11.58 -10.59 4.98
N ILE A 64 -11.04 -10.88 6.16
CA ILE A 64 -10.07 -11.96 6.33
C ILE A 64 -10.86 -13.26 6.22
N VAL A 65 -10.74 -13.95 5.08
CA VAL A 65 -11.28 -15.29 4.90
C VAL A 65 -10.25 -16.26 5.46
N TYR A 66 -10.61 -16.97 6.54
CA TYR A 66 -9.79 -17.98 7.21
C TYR A 66 -9.92 -19.36 6.54
#